data_AF-A0A1E7ING9-F1
#
_entry.id   AF-A0A1E7ING9-F1
#
_cell.length_a   1.000
_cell.length_b   1.000
_cell.length_c   1.000
_cell.angle_alpha   90.00
_cell.angle_beta   90.00
_cell.angle_gamma   90.00
#
_symmetry.space_group_name_H-M   'P 1'
#
loop_
_entity.id
_entity.type
_entity.pdbx_description
1 polymer ?
#
loop_
_entity_poly.entity_id
_entity_poly.type
_entity_poly.pdbx_seq_one_letter_code
_entity_poly.pdbx_strand_id
1 'polypeptide(L)'
;MSLSVGREPNTMMEVVILTHNYRVVGKVYVKKGTRLTDVVCEARQFIAVAAAQVWERQSGNNLLHAGFINVSRDEIEIILPADEVGCDGCDIGSLGTWFLQQKRDVEAQSEQANLGLDLDID
;
A
#
# COMPACT_ATOMS: atom_id res chain seq x y z
N MET A 1 -5.85 -42.49 -19.13
CA MET A 1 -6.95 -41.59 -18.72
C MET A 1 -6.33 -40.27 -18.30
N SER A 2 -6.34 -39.28 -19.19
CA SER A 2 -5.80 -37.94 -18.92
C SER A 2 -6.85 -37.11 -18.21
N LEU A 3 -6.61 -36.79 -16.93
CA LEU A 3 -7.40 -35.81 -16.21
C LEU A 3 -7.14 -34.44 -16.85
N SER A 4 -8.08 -33.98 -17.67
CA SER A 4 -8.15 -32.58 -18.06
C SER A 4 -8.49 -31.79 -16.79
N VAL A 5 -7.45 -31.35 -16.07
CA VAL A 5 -7.58 -30.29 -15.08
C VAL A 5 -8.19 -29.12 -15.85
N GLY A 6 -9.48 -28.87 -15.62
CA GLY A 6 -10.18 -27.69 -16.06
C GLY A 6 -9.56 -26.49 -15.37
N ARG A 7 -8.40 -26.05 -15.86
CA ARG A 7 -7.80 -24.78 -15.50
C ARG A 7 -8.65 -23.74 -16.21
N GLU A 8 -9.79 -23.41 -15.60
CA GLU A 8 -10.44 -22.14 -15.87
C GLU A 8 -9.34 -21.08 -15.81
N PRO A 9 -9.30 -20.10 -16.74
CA PRO A 9 -8.30 -19.05 -16.69
C PRO A 9 -8.53 -18.26 -15.40
N ASN A 10 -7.76 -18.61 -14.36
CA ASN A 10 -7.77 -17.89 -13.10
C ASN A 10 -7.17 -16.52 -13.38
N THR A 11 -7.98 -15.48 -13.18
CA THR A 11 -7.52 -14.11 -13.30
C THR A 11 -6.95 -13.69 -11.95
N MET A 12 -5.70 -13.22 -11.96
CA MET A 12 -5.14 -12.54 -10.79
C MET A 12 -5.61 -11.10 -10.83
N MET A 13 -6.21 -10.64 -9.75
CA MET A 13 -6.58 -9.24 -9.55
C MET A 13 -5.62 -8.63 -8.54
N GLU A 14 -5.06 -7.46 -8.86
CA GLU A 14 -4.29 -6.68 -7.89
C GLU A 14 -5.25 -5.99 -6.94
N VAL A 15 -4.97 -6.13 -5.64
CA VAL A 15 -5.81 -5.58 -4.57
C VAL A 15 -4.96 -4.86 -3.56
N VAL A 16 -5.59 -3.89 -2.91
CA VAL A 16 -5.10 -3.24 -1.71
C VAL A 16 -6.02 -3.65 -0.57
N ILE A 17 -5.42 -4.18 0.49
CA ILE A 17 -6.09 -4.58 1.72
C ILE A 17 -5.60 -3.64 2.82
N LEU A 18 -6.53 -3.03 3.54
CA LEU A 18 -6.27 -2.23 4.73
C LEU A 18 -6.78 -2.99 5.93
N THR A 19 -5.87 -3.23 6.86
CA THR A 19 -6.14 -3.74 8.20
C THR A 19 -5.92 -2.61 9.20
N HIS A 20 -6.12 -2.90 10.49
CA HIS A 20 -5.93 -1.93 11.55
C HIS A 20 -4.58 -1.18 11.47
N ASN A 21 -3.49 -1.95 11.41
CA ASN A 21 -2.12 -1.41 11.45
C ASN A 21 -1.36 -1.53 10.12
N TYR A 22 -1.84 -2.36 9.20
CA TYR A 22 -1.10 -2.71 8.00
C TYR A 22 -1.88 -2.44 6.73
N ARG A 23 -1.15 -2.05 5.71
CA ARG A 23 -1.58 -2.03 4.33
C ARG A 23 -0.88 -3.15 3.58
N VAL A 24 -1.65 -4.05 2.99
CA VAL A 24 -1.14 -5.16 2.18
C VAL A 24 -1.51 -4.90 0.73
N VAL A 25 -0.52 -4.85 -0.14
CA VAL A 25 -0.72 -4.75 -1.60
C VAL A 25 -0.25 -6.05 -2.23
N GLY A 26 -1.06 -6.63 -3.09
CA GLY A 26 -0.68 -7.88 -3.75
C GLY A 26 -1.75 -8.38 -4.72
N LYS A 27 -1.70 -9.67 -5.04
CA LYS A 27 -2.59 -10.31 -6.01
C LYS A 27 -3.45 -11.36 -5.35
N VAL A 28 -4.75 -11.31 -5.58
CA VAL A 28 -5.69 -12.37 -5.17
C VAL A 28 -6.17 -13.12 -6.40
N TYR A 29 -6.44 -14.41 -6.19
CA TYR A 29 -7.05 -15.24 -7.23
C TYR A 29 -8.55 -14.99 -7.25
N VAL A 30 -9.04 -14.48 -8.38
CA VAL A 30 -10.47 -14.26 -8.61
C VAL A 30 -10.91 -15.16 -9.75
N LYS A 31 -12.00 -15.90 -9.53
CA LYS A 31 -12.60 -16.69 -10.61
C LYS A 31 -13.16 -15.73 -11.67
N LYS A 32 -12.97 -16.08 -12.95
CA LYS A 32 -13.40 -15.23 -14.07
C LYS A 32 -14.89 -14.89 -13.95
N GLY A 33 -15.21 -13.60 -13.97
CA GLY A 33 -16.59 -13.09 -13.86
C GLY A 33 -17.14 -13.00 -12.43
N THR A 34 -16.35 -13.32 -11.41
CA THR A 34 -16.71 -13.18 -9.99
C THR A 34 -16.31 -11.80 -9.49
N ARG A 35 -17.13 -11.20 -8.61
CA ARG A 35 -16.80 -9.90 -8.00
C ARG A 35 -15.81 -10.10 -6.86
N LEU A 36 -14.99 -9.08 -6.59
CA LEU A 36 -14.09 -9.09 -5.44
C LEU A 36 -14.84 -9.32 -4.12
N THR A 37 -16.04 -8.74 -3.99
CA THR A 37 -16.92 -8.93 -2.83
C THR A 37 -17.29 -10.40 -2.61
N ASP A 38 -17.57 -11.14 -3.69
CA ASP A 38 -17.97 -12.53 -3.59
C ASP A 38 -16.79 -13.39 -3.12
N VAL A 39 -15.58 -13.08 -3.61
CA VAL A 39 -14.33 -13.73 -3.16
C VAL A 39 -14.11 -13.52 -1.66
N VAL A 40 -14.36 -12.32 -1.14
CA VAL A 40 -14.21 -12.02 0.28
C VAL A 40 -15.28 -12.72 1.13
N CYS A 41 -16.53 -12.71 0.68
CA CYS A 41 -17.64 -13.36 1.39
C CYS A 41 -17.50 -14.88 1.42
N GLU A 42 -17.08 -15.50 0.31
CA GLU A 42 -16.87 -16.94 0.18
C GLU A 42 -15.52 -17.42 0.72
N ALA A 43 -14.57 -16.50 0.94
CA ALA A 43 -13.31 -16.85 1.56
C ALA A 43 -13.54 -17.51 2.92
N ARG A 44 -12.66 -18.48 3.23
CA ARG A 44 -12.54 -19.01 4.58
C ARG A 44 -12.04 -17.90 5.52
N GLN A 45 -11.66 -18.25 6.73
CA GLN A 45 -11.07 -17.31 7.70
C GLN A 45 -9.87 -16.51 7.16
N PHE A 46 -9.23 -16.97 6.08
CA PHE A 46 -8.09 -16.27 5.48
C PHE A 46 -8.24 -16.10 3.95
N ILE A 47 -7.69 -14.99 3.46
CA ILE A 47 -7.56 -14.65 2.05
C ILE A 47 -6.10 -14.81 1.63
N ALA A 48 -5.88 -15.61 0.59
CA ALA A 48 -4.57 -15.84 0.00
C ALA A 48 -4.16 -14.68 -0.90
N VAL A 49 -3.07 -13.99 -0.54
CA VAL A 49 -2.48 -12.90 -1.31
C VAL A 49 -1.10 -13.31 -1.80
N ALA A 50 -0.89 -13.29 -3.12
CA ALA A 50 0.38 -13.56 -3.78
C ALA A 50 1.16 -12.27 -4.06
N ALA A 51 2.49 -12.36 -4.15
CA ALA A 51 3.40 -11.23 -4.38
C ALA A 51 3.06 -10.02 -3.48
N ALA A 52 2.91 -10.31 -2.18
CA ALA A 52 2.39 -9.38 -1.21
C ALA A 52 3.49 -8.47 -0.65
N GLN A 53 3.19 -7.17 -0.59
CA GLN A 53 3.98 -6.15 0.08
C GLN A 53 3.18 -5.64 1.26
N VAL A 54 3.80 -5.61 2.45
CA VAL A 54 3.14 -5.16 3.69
C VAL A 54 3.81 -3.90 4.17
N TRP A 55 3.01 -2.87 4.34
CA TRP A 55 3.42 -1.57 4.83
C TRP A 55 2.71 -1.26 6.15
N GLU A 56 3.41 -0.60 7.06
CA GLU A 56 2.79 -0.04 8.26
C GLU A 56 1.94 1.18 7.87
N ARG A 57 0.68 1.21 8.30
CA ARG A 57 -0.29 2.23 7.91
C ARG A 57 0.07 3.63 8.40
N GLN A 58 0.61 3.74 9.62
CA GLN A 58 0.90 5.02 10.26
C GLN A 58 2.22 5.64 9.76
N SER A 59 3.29 4.85 9.70
CA SER A 59 4.61 5.34 9.29
C SER A 59 4.85 5.27 7.78
N GLY A 60 4.08 4.46 7.05
CA GLY A 60 4.36 4.14 5.66
C GLY A 60 5.59 3.25 5.45
N ASN A 61 6.20 2.74 6.53
CA ASN A 61 7.39 1.90 6.45
C ASN A 61 7.06 0.56 5.78
N ASN A 62 7.94 0.14 4.88
CA ASN A 62 7.86 -1.20 4.33
C ASN A 62 8.36 -2.22 5.36
N LEU A 63 7.45 -3.09 5.80
CA LEU A 63 7.74 -4.09 6.82
C LEU A 63 8.30 -5.35 6.18
N LEU A 64 7.65 -5.87 5.15
CA LEU A 64 8.08 -7.08 4.47
C LEU A 64 7.51 -7.23 3.06
N HIS A 65 8.21 -8.02 2.27
CA HIS A 65 7.78 -8.53 0.97
C HIS A 65 7.81 -10.06 1.00
N ALA A 66 6.71 -10.70 0.59
CA ALA A 66 6.60 -12.14 0.57
C ALA A 66 5.89 -12.61 -0.70
N GLY A 67 6.33 -13.75 -1.24
CA GLY A 67 5.67 -14.36 -2.40
C GLY A 67 4.23 -14.79 -2.13
N PHE A 68 3.88 -15.01 -0.86
CA PHE A 68 2.56 -15.41 -0.40
C PHE A 68 2.33 -14.97 1.04
N ILE A 69 1.13 -14.43 1.34
CA ILE A 69 0.65 -14.11 2.69
C ILE A 69 -0.81 -14.57 2.79
N ASN A 70 -1.16 -15.12 3.94
CA ASN A 70 -2.54 -15.43 4.27
C ASN A 70 -3.06 -14.35 5.23
N VAL A 71 -4.01 -13.54 4.77
CA VAL A 71 -4.54 -12.41 5.54
C VAL A 71 -5.85 -12.83 6.20
N SER A 72 -5.99 -12.63 7.51
CA SER A 72 -7.24 -12.95 8.21
C SER A 72 -8.37 -12.08 7.68
N ARG A 73 -9.47 -12.69 7.23
CA ARG A 73 -10.64 -11.97 6.70
C ARG A 73 -11.27 -11.07 7.76
N ASP A 74 -11.26 -11.52 9.01
CA ASP A 74 -11.92 -10.81 10.11
C ASP A 74 -11.14 -9.55 10.55
N GLU A 75 -9.87 -9.44 10.16
CA GLU A 75 -8.99 -8.28 10.41
C GLU A 75 -8.96 -7.29 9.24
N ILE A 76 -9.68 -7.58 8.15
CA ILE A 76 -9.77 -6.69 6.99
C ILE A 76 -10.79 -5.61 7.29
N GLU A 77 -10.33 -4.38 7.39
CA GLU A 77 -11.20 -3.20 7.49
C GLU A 77 -11.72 -2.81 6.10
N ILE A 78 -10.84 -2.83 5.09
CA ILE A 78 -11.16 -2.43 3.71
C ILE A 78 -10.38 -3.31 2.73
N ILE A 79 -11.04 -3.73 1.65
CA ILE A 79 -10.39 -4.36 0.49
C ILE A 79 -10.93 -3.72 -0.78
N LEU A 80 -10.04 -3.38 -1.70
CA LEU A 80 -10.38 -2.73 -2.95
C LEU A 80 -9.46 -3.17 -4.10
N PRO A 81 -9.96 -3.15 -5.35
CA PRO A 81 -9.13 -3.33 -6.54
C PRO A 81 -8.08 -2.23 -6.62
N ALA A 82 -6.85 -2.58 -6.99
CA ALA A 82 -5.75 -1.62 -7.06
C ALA A 82 -5.90 -0.59 -8.19
N ASP A 83 -6.64 -0.91 -9.25
CA ASP A 83 -6.93 -0.04 -10.39
C ASP A 83 -7.92 1.09 -10.07
N GLU A 84 -8.75 0.90 -9.04
CA GLU A 84 -9.66 1.94 -8.54
C GLU A 84 -8.98 2.88 -7.54
N VAL A 85 -7.75 2.56 -7.12
CA VAL A 85 -6.96 3.42 -6.25
C VAL A 85 -6.36 4.55 -7.09
N GLY A 86 -7.05 5.70 -7.10
CA GLY A 86 -6.51 6.95 -7.63
C GLY A 86 -5.35 7.45 -6.78
N CYS A 87 -4.16 6.89 -6.98
CA CYS A 87 -2.91 7.41 -6.43
C CYS A 87 -2.05 7.94 -7.58
N ASP A 88 -2.44 9.09 -8.11
CA ASP A 88 -1.56 9.94 -8.93
C ASP A 88 -0.49 10.53 -8.02
N GLY A 89 0.58 9.78 -7.75
CA GLY A 89 1.71 10.29 -7.00
C GLY A 89 2.49 9.22 -6.26
N CYS A 90 3.80 9.30 -6.40
CA CYS A 90 4.84 8.44 -5.84
C CYS A 90 4.89 8.33 -4.29
N ASP A 91 3.79 8.52 -3.56
CA ASP A 91 3.75 8.56 -2.09
C ASP A 91 2.96 7.41 -1.47
N ILE A 92 2.97 6.25 -2.11
CA ILE A 92 2.30 5.06 -1.57
C ILE A 92 3.04 4.43 -0.36
N GLY A 93 4.19 4.97 0.03
CA GLY A 93 4.87 4.73 1.31
C GLY A 93 5.04 5.98 2.20
N SER A 94 4.37 7.10 1.91
CA SER A 94 4.64 8.40 2.55
C SER A 94 3.37 9.03 3.12
N LEU A 95 2.71 8.34 4.05
CA LEU A 95 1.97 9.05 5.10
C LEU A 95 2.84 9.31 6.35
N GLY A 96 4.12 8.92 6.33
CA GLY A 96 5.09 9.17 7.39
C GLY A 96 6.22 10.16 7.09
N THR A 97 6.31 10.77 5.90
CA THR A 97 7.42 11.70 5.57
C THR A 97 7.00 13.13 5.23
N TRP A 98 5.72 13.40 5.02
CA TRP A 98 5.24 14.78 4.79
C TRP A 98 5.39 15.71 6.01
N PHE A 99 5.53 15.18 7.23
CA PHE A 99 5.79 16.01 8.42
C PHE A 99 7.27 16.33 8.67
N LEU A 100 8.20 15.57 8.11
CA LEU A 100 9.65 15.75 8.33
C LEU A 100 10.33 16.62 7.27
N GLN A 101 9.66 16.87 6.13
CA GLN A 101 10.14 17.82 5.12
C GLN A 101 9.74 19.27 5.45
N GLN A 102 8.53 19.49 5.98
CA GLN A 102 8.07 20.84 6.34
C GLN A 102 8.89 21.46 7.47
N LYS A 103 9.45 20.65 8.38
CA LYS A 103 10.31 21.16 9.46
C LYS A 103 11.76 21.45 9.01
N ARG A 104 12.19 20.91 7.87
CA ARG A 104 13.55 21.14 7.33
C ARG A 104 13.61 22.35 6.40
N ASP A 105 12.54 22.64 5.66
CA ASP A 105 12.48 23.82 4.79
C ASP A 105 12.18 25.13 5.55
N VAL A 106 11.57 25.05 6.75
CA VAL A 106 11.34 26.22 7.62
C VAL A 106 12.61 26.61 8.39
N GLU A 107 13.44 25.66 8.81
CA GLU A 107 14.70 25.96 9.53
C GLU A 107 15.80 26.49 8.58
N ALA A 108 15.81 26.06 7.31
CA ALA A 108 16.78 26.55 6.30
C ALA A 108 16.52 27.99 5.83
N GLN A 109 15.29 28.51 5.96
CA GLN A 109 14.96 29.90 5.61
C GLN A 109 15.33 30.89 6.73
N SER A 110 15.42 30.45 7.99
CA SER A 110 15.83 31.30 9.12
C SER A 110 17.32 31.59 9.21
N GLU A 111 18.20 30.76 8.62
CA GLU A 111 19.65 30.99 8.66
C GLU A 111 20.17 31.90 7.52
N GLN A 112 19.46 32.01 6.38
CA GLN A 112 19.87 32.90 5.29
C GLN A 112 19.39 34.35 5.47
N ALA A 113 18.39 34.61 6.32
CA ALA A 113 17.94 35.98 6.60
C ALA A 113 18.84 36.72 7.61
N ASN A 114 19.73 36.03 8.33
CA ASN A 114 20.56 36.60 9.41
C ASN A 114 22.03 36.89 9.03
N LEU A 115 22.42 36.70 7.77
CA LEU A 115 23.79 37.00 7.28
C LEU A 115 23.86 38.13 6.26
N GLY A 116 22.77 38.90 6.10
CA GLY A 116 22.66 39.99 5.13
C GLY A 116 22.62 41.40 5.73
N LEU A 117 23.07 41.60 6.96
CA LEU A 117 23.20 42.94 7.55
C LEU A 117 24.59 43.12 8.15
N ASP A 118 25.17 44.28 7.83
CA ASP A 118 26.46 44.86 8.23
C ASP A 118 27.66 44.31 7.42
N LEU A 119 28.37 45.12 6.62
CA LEU A 119 29.04 46.35 7.04
C LEU A 119 29.23 47.35 5.88
N ASP A 120 28.75 48.57 6.08
CA ASP A 120 29.32 49.79 5.51
C ASP A 120 30.72 50.02 6.12
N ILE A 121 31.77 50.20 5.31
CA ILE A 121 32.98 50.96 5.71
C ILE A 121 33.52 51.73 4.49
N ASP A 122 33.37 53.06 4.59
CA ASP A 122 34.05 54.23 3.99
C ASP A 122 34.89 54.10 2.71
#